data_AF-A0A948IV00-F1
#
_entry.id   AF-A0A948IV00-F1
#
_cell.length_a   1.000
_cell.length_b   1.000
_cell.length_c   1.000
_cell.angle_alpha   90.00
_cell.angle_beta   90.00
_cell.angle_gamma   90.00
#
_symmetry.space_group_name_H-M   'P 1'
#
loop_
_entity.id
_entity.type
_entity.pdbx_description
1 polymer ?
#
loop_
_entity_poly.entity_id
_entity_poly.type
_entity_poly.pdbx_seq_one_letter_code
_entity_poly.pdbx_strand_id
1 'polypeptide(L)'
;MHNKYNLKTVKALVVVSAKEHGKIYTLENGELKGLSYTEEHAPTYTDNEGFFTRSTGGVQLGSGNVLETNDEHNLQQYIKAISEELSAVVAEHSPEVVFVIEPEHLKGHIKANIVTGTNMAVEEIAYGNYVEKDADVIFDLVRSALTEEKDPSDPASVAGEEDAEEKRRILEIGKQVSG
;
A
#
# COMPACT_ATOMS: atom_id res chain seq x y z
N MET A 1 7.31 26.23 -6.87
CA MET A 1 6.44 25.23 -7.50
C MET A 1 7.23 24.44 -8.53
N HIS A 2 7.87 23.35 -8.13
CA HIS A 2 8.45 22.40 -9.07
C HIS A 2 7.60 21.14 -9.00
N ASN A 3 6.75 20.94 -10.00
CA ASN A 3 6.04 19.69 -10.17
C ASN A 3 7.11 18.65 -10.54
N LYS A 4 7.39 17.71 -9.63
CA LYS A 4 8.54 16.80 -9.73
C LYS A 4 8.46 15.90 -10.97
N TYR A 5 7.24 15.61 -11.42
CA TYR A 5 6.96 14.78 -12.59
C TYR A 5 6.01 15.48 -13.55
N ASN A 6 6.28 15.36 -14.85
CA ASN A 6 5.36 15.81 -15.88
C ASN A 6 4.55 14.63 -16.40
N LEU A 7 3.27 14.56 -16.03
CA LEU A 7 2.39 13.45 -16.40
C LEU A 7 2.28 13.18 -17.91
N LYS A 8 2.55 14.19 -18.75
CA LYS A 8 2.51 14.04 -20.22
C LYS A 8 3.74 13.34 -20.80
N THR A 9 4.83 13.23 -20.06
CA THR A 9 6.10 12.71 -20.57
C THR A 9 6.72 11.64 -19.68
N VAL A 10 6.33 11.58 -18.40
CA VAL A 10 6.85 10.60 -17.45
C VAL A 10 6.40 9.21 -17.84
N LYS A 11 7.32 8.25 -17.71
CA LYS A 11 7.00 6.83 -17.72
C LYS A 11 6.84 6.35 -16.29
N ALA A 12 5.61 6.12 -15.86
CA ALA A 12 5.32 5.72 -14.48
C ALA A 12 4.49 4.45 -14.41
N LEU A 13 4.58 3.76 -13.27
CA LEU A 13 3.61 2.76 -12.88
C LEU A 13 2.74 3.32 -11.74
N VAL A 14 1.47 2.91 -11.71
CA VAL A 14 0.56 3.21 -10.61
C VAL A 14 0.08 1.90 -10.04
N VAL A 15 0.31 1.68 -8.75
CA VAL A 15 -0.15 0.49 -8.04
C VAL A 15 -1.24 0.90 -7.08
N VAL A 16 -2.39 0.24 -7.22
CA VAL A 16 -3.55 0.41 -6.34
C VAL A 16 -3.76 -0.89 -5.60
N SER A 17 -3.53 -0.88 -4.30
CA SER A 17 -3.58 -2.05 -3.44
C SER A 17 -4.83 -2.03 -2.55
N ALA A 18 -5.31 -3.21 -2.17
CA ALA A 18 -6.29 -3.47 -1.12
C ALA A 18 -5.79 -4.62 -0.22
N LYS A 19 -6.64 -5.14 0.68
CA LYS A 19 -6.23 -6.18 1.66
C LYS A 19 -5.72 -7.47 0.99
N GLU A 20 -6.33 -7.87 -0.14
CA GLU A 20 -6.13 -9.19 -0.76
C GLU A 20 -5.99 -9.14 -2.29
N HIS A 21 -6.04 -7.93 -2.88
CA HIS A 21 -5.94 -7.78 -4.33
C HIS A 21 -5.47 -6.37 -4.70
N GLY A 22 -4.92 -6.24 -5.90
CA GLY A 22 -4.39 -4.98 -6.40
C GLY A 22 -4.47 -4.85 -7.92
N LYS A 23 -4.40 -3.61 -8.40
CA LYS A 23 -4.34 -3.26 -9.82
C LYS A 23 -3.05 -2.51 -10.12
N ILE A 24 -2.41 -2.89 -11.21
CA ILE A 24 -1.22 -2.23 -11.72
C ILE A 24 -1.58 -1.54 -13.03
N TYR A 25 -1.27 -0.26 -13.11
CA TYR A 25 -1.47 0.56 -14.30
C TYR A 25 -0.12 1.09 -14.80
N THR A 26 -0.01 1.25 -16.12
CA THR A 26 0.99 2.12 -16.73
C THR A 26 0.44 3.51 -16.88
N LEU A 27 1.31 4.50 -16.64
CA LEU A 27 1.06 5.89 -16.91
C LEU A 27 2.13 6.38 -17.89
N GLU A 28 1.73 6.55 -19.14
CA GLU A 28 2.61 6.98 -20.23
C GLU A 28 1.87 7.98 -21.10
N ASN A 29 2.54 9.08 -21.48
CA ASN A 29 1.96 10.13 -22.33
C ASN A 29 0.68 10.77 -21.78
N GLY A 30 0.50 10.76 -20.45
CA GLY A 30 -0.70 11.27 -19.78
C GLY A 30 -1.90 10.34 -19.87
N GLU A 31 -1.72 9.08 -20.28
CA GLU A 31 -2.77 8.07 -20.33
C GLU A 31 -2.50 6.98 -19.29
N LEU A 32 -3.54 6.61 -18.54
CA LEU A 32 -3.51 5.49 -17.61
C LEU A 32 -4.04 4.23 -18.33
N LYS A 33 -3.26 3.13 -18.33
CA LYS A 33 -3.64 1.85 -18.95
C LYS A 33 -3.49 0.72 -17.95
N GLY A 34 -4.55 -0.06 -17.75
CA GLY A 34 -4.49 -1.24 -16.89
C GLY A 34 -3.57 -2.30 -17.51
N LEU A 35 -2.55 -2.73 -16.78
CA LEU A 35 -1.64 -3.80 -17.21
C LEU A 35 -2.05 -5.14 -16.64
N SER A 36 -2.30 -5.17 -15.33
CA SER A 36 -2.48 -6.41 -14.62
C SER A 36 -3.36 -6.25 -13.38
N TYR A 37 -3.98 -7.36 -13.01
CA TYR A 37 -4.83 -7.48 -11.85
C TYR A 37 -4.33 -8.66 -11.03
N THR A 38 -3.76 -8.34 -9.86
CA THR A 38 -3.35 -9.32 -8.87
C THR A 38 -4.55 -9.60 -7.99
N GLU A 39 -5.33 -10.62 -8.33
CA GLU A 39 -6.26 -11.24 -7.38
C GLU A 39 -5.50 -12.33 -6.64
N GLU A 40 -5.31 -12.19 -5.32
CA GLU A 40 -5.03 -13.39 -4.53
C GLU A 40 -6.33 -14.19 -4.54
N HIS A 41 -6.29 -15.40 -5.10
CA HIS A 41 -7.39 -16.34 -4.95
C HIS A 41 -7.71 -16.41 -3.46
N ALA A 42 -8.95 -16.02 -3.09
CA ALA A 42 -9.46 -16.19 -1.75
C ALA A 42 -8.95 -17.53 -1.22
N PRO A 43 -8.39 -17.60 0.01
CA PRO A 43 -7.97 -18.87 0.56
C PRO A 43 -9.13 -19.80 0.30
N THR A 44 -8.87 -20.91 -0.41
CA THR A 44 -9.89 -21.91 -0.58
C THR A 44 -10.22 -22.29 0.85
N TYR A 45 -11.33 -21.74 1.38
CA TYR A 45 -11.91 -22.22 2.60
C TYR A 45 -12.15 -23.67 2.25
N THR A 46 -11.21 -24.51 2.68
CA THR A 46 -11.44 -25.92 2.71
C THR A 46 -12.59 -25.97 3.66
N ASP A 47 -13.77 -26.29 3.16
CA ASP A 47 -14.96 -26.55 3.95
C ASP A 47 -14.58 -27.43 5.13
N ASN A 48 -14.20 -26.79 6.22
CA ASN A 48 -14.19 -27.33 7.56
C ASN A 48 -15.34 -26.63 8.30
N GLU A 49 -16.45 -26.41 7.58
CA GLU A 49 -17.75 -26.69 8.18
C GLU A 49 -17.74 -28.16 8.60
N GLY A 50 -17.52 -28.36 9.89
CA GLY A 50 -18.10 -29.46 10.63
C GLY A 50 -17.37 -30.79 10.55
N PHE A 51 -16.41 -31.00 11.46
CA PHE A 51 -16.39 -32.26 12.21
C PHE A 51 -15.69 -32.08 13.57
N PHE A 52 -16.35 -31.40 14.51
CA PHE A 52 -16.24 -31.83 15.90
C PHE A 52 -17.04 -33.12 16.06
N THR A 53 -16.40 -34.27 15.92
CA THR A 53 -16.71 -35.41 16.80
C THR A 53 -15.46 -36.23 17.03
N ARG A 54 -14.83 -36.02 18.19
CA ARG A 54 -14.39 -37.14 19.02
C ARG A 54 -14.88 -36.91 20.44
N SER A 55 -16.07 -37.42 20.72
CA SER A 55 -16.52 -37.67 22.08
C SER A 55 -15.75 -38.87 22.63
N THR A 56 -14.76 -38.61 23.48
CA THR A 56 -14.29 -39.57 24.48
C THR A 56 -13.68 -38.78 25.64
N GLY A 57 -14.37 -38.76 26.79
CA GLY A 57 -13.73 -38.40 28.06
C GLY A 57 -14.02 -37.02 28.70
N GLY A 58 -15.02 -36.25 28.24
CA GLY A 58 -15.72 -35.31 29.13
C GLY A 58 -15.03 -34.01 29.59
N VAL A 59 -13.92 -33.55 28.99
CA VAL A 59 -13.41 -32.19 29.24
C VAL A 59 -12.93 -31.57 27.93
N GLN A 60 -13.67 -30.58 27.41
CA GLN A 60 -13.23 -29.74 26.30
C GLN A 60 -12.76 -28.40 26.87
N LEU A 61 -11.45 -28.24 27.04
CA LEU A 61 -10.80 -26.96 27.25
C LEU A 61 -10.04 -26.63 25.97
N GLY A 62 -10.69 -25.90 25.08
CA GLY A 62 -10.09 -25.38 23.84
C GLY A 62 -10.42 -23.90 23.73
N SER A 63 -9.58 -23.06 24.33
CA SER A 63 -9.57 -21.62 24.11
C SER A 63 -8.91 -21.35 22.76
N GLY A 64 -9.72 -21.20 21.70
CA GLY A 64 -9.23 -21.02 20.34
C GLY A 64 -8.74 -19.59 20.08
N ASN A 65 -7.42 -19.43 19.94
CA ASN A 65 -6.78 -18.29 19.26
C ASN A 65 -6.53 -18.66 17.79
N VAL A 66 -7.58 -18.71 16.96
CA VAL A 66 -7.51 -19.25 15.58
C VAL A 66 -7.75 -18.19 14.49
N LEU A 67 -7.98 -16.92 14.84
CA LEU A 67 -8.28 -15.87 13.85
C LEU A 67 -7.07 -14.99 13.47
N GLU A 68 -6.16 -14.67 14.39
CA GLU A 68 -5.11 -13.67 14.09
C GLU A 68 -3.96 -14.21 13.22
N THR A 69 -3.56 -15.48 13.37
CA THR A 69 -2.39 -16.02 12.65
C THR A 69 -2.63 -16.22 11.16
N ASN A 70 -3.89 -16.41 10.74
CA ASN A 70 -4.22 -16.58 9.32
C ASN A 70 -4.21 -15.25 8.57
N ASP A 71 -4.66 -14.17 9.20
CA ASP A 71 -4.71 -12.84 8.59
C ASP A 71 -3.32 -12.28 8.28
N GLU A 72 -2.35 -12.45 9.19
CA GLU A 72 -0.97 -12.02 8.95
C GLU A 72 -0.29 -12.83 7.85
N HIS A 73 -0.51 -14.15 7.83
CA HIS A 73 0.04 -15.03 6.80
C HIS A 73 -0.52 -14.71 5.40
N ASN A 74 -1.82 -14.45 5.30
CA ASN A 74 -2.44 -14.04 4.04
C ASN A 74 -1.89 -12.68 3.58
N LEU A 75 -1.76 -11.72 4.49
CA LEU A 75 -1.18 -10.41 4.17
C LEU A 75 0.24 -10.53 3.62
N GLN A 76 1.07 -11.36 4.24
CA GLN A 76 2.44 -11.59 3.76
C GLN A 76 2.50 -12.26 2.39
N GLN A 77 1.60 -13.21 2.12
CA GLN A 77 1.50 -13.84 0.81
C GLN A 77 1.06 -12.85 -0.27
N TYR A 78 0.04 -12.04 0.02
CA TYR A 78 -0.40 -10.96 -0.87
C TYR A 78 0.74 -9.97 -1.17
N ILE A 79 1.41 -9.44 -0.13
CA ILE A 79 2.52 -8.50 -0.28
C ILE A 79 3.62 -9.12 -1.15
N LYS A 80 3.93 -10.40 -0.95
CA LYS A 80 4.91 -11.10 -1.76
C LYS A 80 4.45 -11.21 -3.23
N ALA A 81 3.21 -11.64 -3.47
CA ALA A 81 2.67 -11.82 -4.81
C ALA A 81 2.67 -10.50 -5.60
N ILE A 82 2.14 -9.42 -5.02
CA ILE A 82 2.11 -8.11 -5.68
C ILE A 82 3.51 -7.54 -5.88
N SER A 83 4.46 -7.80 -4.98
CA SER A 83 5.84 -7.34 -5.12
C SER A 83 6.59 -8.08 -6.23
N GLU A 84 6.38 -9.39 -6.37
CA GLU A 84 6.93 -10.21 -7.46
C GLU A 84 6.37 -9.75 -8.82
N GLU A 85 5.05 -9.57 -8.90
CA GLU A 85 4.39 -9.10 -10.11
C GLU A 85 4.85 -7.69 -10.49
N LEU A 86 4.89 -6.76 -9.53
CA LEU A 86 5.38 -5.42 -9.78
C LEU A 86 6.85 -5.43 -10.19
N SER A 87 7.68 -6.29 -9.60
CA SER A 87 9.09 -6.41 -10.02
C SER A 87 9.22 -6.88 -11.47
N ALA A 88 8.37 -7.80 -11.92
CA ALA A 88 8.33 -8.22 -13.31
C ALA A 88 7.91 -7.08 -14.25
N VAL A 89 6.85 -6.34 -13.89
CA VAL A 89 6.38 -5.19 -14.67
C VAL A 89 7.41 -4.06 -14.69
N VAL A 90 8.11 -3.80 -13.59
CA VAL A 90 9.20 -2.83 -13.50
C VAL A 90 10.35 -3.22 -14.42
N ALA A 91 10.73 -4.51 -14.47
CA ALA A 91 11.77 -4.99 -15.37
C ALA A 91 11.38 -4.83 -16.86
N GLU A 92 10.11 -5.09 -17.19
CA GLU A 92 9.58 -4.98 -18.56
C GLU A 92 9.45 -3.53 -19.02
N HIS A 93 8.83 -2.68 -18.19
CA HIS A 93 8.50 -1.31 -18.57
C HIS A 93 9.60 -0.31 -18.20
N SER A 94 10.52 -0.62 -17.28
CA SER A 94 11.57 0.30 -16.83
C SER A 94 11.04 1.72 -16.50
N PRO A 95 10.07 1.85 -15.58
CA PRO A 95 9.50 3.15 -15.22
C PRO A 95 10.50 4.04 -14.48
N GLU A 96 10.31 5.34 -14.56
CA GLU A 96 11.06 6.36 -13.81
C GLU A 96 10.57 6.46 -12.36
N VAL A 97 9.27 6.24 -12.15
CA VAL A 97 8.61 6.34 -10.85
C VAL A 97 7.45 5.35 -10.72
N VAL A 98 7.26 4.83 -9.52
CA VAL A 98 6.09 4.03 -9.13
C VAL A 98 5.29 4.84 -8.11
N PHE A 99 4.03 5.12 -8.45
CA PHE A 99 3.07 5.73 -7.54
C PHE A 99 2.28 4.65 -6.82
N VAL A 100 2.23 4.72 -5.50
CA VAL A 100 1.55 3.73 -4.65
C VAL A 100 0.33 4.35 -4.01
N ILE A 101 -0.81 3.68 -4.16
CA ILE A 101 -2.06 3.92 -3.48
C ILE A 101 -2.40 2.65 -2.70
N GLU A 102 -2.42 2.74 -1.38
CA GLU A 102 -2.61 1.57 -0.52
C GLU A 102 -3.48 1.92 0.69
N PRO A 103 -4.22 0.97 1.28
CA PRO A 103 -4.95 1.24 2.50
C PRO A 103 -3.98 1.48 3.66
N GLU A 104 -4.46 2.16 4.70
CA GLU A 104 -3.62 2.58 5.84
C GLU A 104 -2.94 1.40 6.55
N HIS A 105 -3.61 0.25 6.65
CA HIS A 105 -3.05 -0.96 7.24
C HIS A 105 -1.94 -1.61 6.39
N LEU A 106 -1.72 -1.15 5.15
CA LEU A 106 -0.63 -1.58 4.27
C LEU A 106 0.46 -0.51 4.10
N LYS A 107 0.37 0.60 4.84
CA LYS A 107 1.29 1.73 4.71
C LYS A 107 2.76 1.30 4.75
N GLY A 108 3.49 1.59 3.66
CA GLY A 108 4.91 1.33 3.50
C GLY A 108 5.29 -0.12 3.20
N HIS A 109 4.35 -1.07 3.27
CA HIS A 109 4.66 -2.48 3.03
C HIS A 109 5.04 -2.74 1.57
N ILE A 110 4.32 -2.15 0.62
CA ILE A 110 4.62 -2.31 -0.80
C ILE A 110 5.97 -1.68 -1.12
N LYS A 111 6.17 -0.43 -0.69
CA LYS A 111 7.43 0.30 -0.89
C LYS A 111 8.65 -0.43 -0.32
N ALA A 112 8.51 -1.08 0.83
CA ALA A 112 9.60 -1.84 1.46
C ALA A 112 9.97 -3.12 0.70
N ASN A 113 9.04 -3.72 -0.06
CA ASN A 113 9.22 -5.00 -0.73
C ASN A 113 9.48 -4.89 -2.24
N ILE A 114 9.33 -3.70 -2.83
CA ILE A 114 9.69 -3.46 -4.22
C ILE A 114 11.22 -3.48 -4.38
N VAL A 115 11.71 -4.32 -5.28
CA VAL A 115 13.10 -4.26 -5.73
C VAL A 115 13.27 -3.01 -6.58
N THR A 116 13.70 -1.92 -5.94
CA THR A 116 14.02 -0.69 -6.65
C THR A 116 15.33 -0.90 -7.40
N GLY A 117 15.27 -0.87 -8.73
CA GLY A 117 16.48 -0.63 -9.53
C GLY A 117 17.10 0.72 -9.15
N THR A 118 18.40 0.89 -9.35
CA THR A 118 19.20 2.03 -8.86
C THR A 118 18.71 3.43 -9.22
N ASN A 119 17.73 3.58 -10.12
CA ASN A 119 17.22 4.88 -10.60
C ASN A 119 15.69 5.06 -10.49
N MET A 120 14.95 4.10 -9.93
CA MET A 120 13.48 4.19 -9.86
C MET A 120 13.01 4.76 -8.53
N ALA A 121 12.21 5.83 -8.57
CA ALA A 121 11.57 6.39 -7.39
C ALA A 121 10.29 5.63 -7.04
N VAL A 122 9.97 5.50 -5.75
CA VAL A 122 8.68 4.97 -5.28
C VAL A 122 8.03 6.01 -4.38
N GLU A 123 6.85 6.46 -4.75
CA GLU A 123 6.12 7.53 -4.07
C GLU A 123 4.74 7.08 -3.64
N GLU A 124 4.48 7.11 -2.32
CA GLU A 124 3.14 6.94 -1.78
C GLU A 124 2.37 8.25 -1.95
N ILE A 125 1.27 8.20 -2.70
CA ILE A 125 0.51 9.38 -3.12
C ILE A 125 -0.87 9.48 -2.46
N ALA A 126 -1.45 8.37 -2.00
CA ALA A 126 -2.72 8.37 -1.31
C ALA A 126 -2.89 7.13 -0.43
N TYR A 127 -3.67 7.28 0.65
CA TYR A 127 -4.11 6.15 1.47
C TYR A 127 -5.60 5.90 1.29
N GLY A 128 -5.98 4.64 1.12
CA GLY A 128 -7.38 4.21 1.04
C GLY A 128 -7.60 3.04 0.08
N ASN A 129 -8.82 2.51 0.10
CA ASN A 129 -9.22 1.43 -0.80
C ASN A 129 -9.80 1.99 -2.11
N TYR A 130 -8.99 1.99 -3.17
CA TYR A 130 -9.36 2.50 -4.49
C TYR A 130 -9.35 1.43 -5.57
N VAL A 131 -9.15 0.16 -5.23
CA VAL A 131 -8.98 -0.90 -6.21
C VAL A 131 -10.21 -1.09 -7.11
N GLU A 132 -11.41 -0.86 -6.58
CA GLU A 132 -12.69 -0.92 -7.31
C GLU A 132 -13.05 0.37 -8.05
N LYS A 133 -12.17 1.37 -8.06
CA LYS A 133 -12.41 2.63 -8.76
C LYS A 133 -11.94 2.55 -10.20
N ASP A 134 -12.62 3.33 -11.04
CA ASP A 134 -12.27 3.49 -12.44
C ASP A 134 -10.92 4.20 -12.61
N ALA A 135 -10.27 3.93 -13.75
CA ALA A 135 -8.97 4.51 -14.10
C ALA A 135 -8.95 6.05 -14.03
N ASP A 136 -10.04 6.72 -14.40
CA ASP A 136 -10.15 8.18 -14.36
C ASP A 136 -10.01 8.71 -12.92
N VAL A 137 -10.62 8.01 -11.95
CA VAL A 137 -10.50 8.37 -10.53
C VAL A 137 -9.08 8.18 -10.04
N ILE A 138 -8.44 7.07 -10.44
CA ILE A 138 -7.03 6.80 -10.10
C ILE A 138 -6.12 7.88 -10.68
N PHE A 139 -6.35 8.28 -11.93
CA PHE A 139 -5.58 9.32 -12.59
C PHE A 139 -5.74 10.67 -11.90
N ASP A 140 -6.95 11.03 -11.49
CA ASP A 140 -7.20 12.26 -10.73
C ASP A 140 -6.51 12.26 -9.36
N LEU A 141 -6.41 11.10 -8.68
CA LEU A 141 -5.64 10.97 -7.44
C LEU A 141 -4.14 11.24 -7.67
N VAL A 142 -3.55 10.60 -8.69
CA VAL A 142 -2.14 10.82 -9.06
C VAL A 142 -1.91 12.30 -9.38
N ARG A 143 -2.79 12.90 -10.19
CA ARG A 143 -2.69 14.31 -10.55
C ARG A 143 -2.79 15.22 -9.33
N SER A 144 -3.73 14.95 -8.43
CA SER A 144 -3.95 15.76 -7.22
C SER A 144 -2.73 15.71 -6.31
N ALA A 145 -2.19 14.51 -6.06
CA ALA A 145 -1.01 14.31 -5.22
C ALA A 145 0.26 15.00 -5.77
N LEU A 146 0.36 15.19 -7.08
CA LEU A 146 1.47 15.93 -7.70
C LEU A 146 1.27 17.44 -7.66
N THR A 147 0.03 17.91 -7.48
CA THR A 147 -0.29 19.34 -7.38
C THR A 147 -0.37 19.84 -5.94
N GLU A 148 -0.71 18.98 -4.98
CA GLU A 148 -0.71 19.34 -3.56
C GLU A 148 0.74 19.35 -3.06
N GLU A 149 1.25 20.55 -2.74
CA GLU A 149 2.44 20.65 -1.90
C GLU A 149 2.12 19.91 -0.59
N LYS A 150 2.87 18.84 -0.28
CA LYS A 150 2.94 18.34 1.10
C LYS A 150 3.46 19.48 1.96
N ASP A 151 2.57 20.30 2.50
CA ASP A 151 2.94 21.33 3.47
C ASP A 151 3.44 20.57 4.70
N PRO A 152 4.74 20.62 5.03
CA PRO A 152 5.27 19.94 6.20
C PRO A 152 4.69 20.50 7.52
N SER A 153 3.91 21.58 7.44
CA SER A 153 3.21 22.22 8.56
C SER A 153 1.78 21.70 8.76
N ASP A 154 1.24 20.86 7.86
CA ASP A 154 -0.10 20.30 8.01
C ASP A 154 -0.10 19.16 9.05
N PRO A 155 -0.72 19.36 10.24
CA PRO A 155 -0.76 18.34 11.28
C PRO A 155 -1.50 17.06 10.86
N ALA A 156 -2.33 17.09 9.81
CA ALA A 156 -2.99 15.90 9.28
C ALA A 156 -2.02 14.95 8.54
N SER A 157 -0.92 15.46 7.97
CA SER A 157 0.12 14.63 7.33
C SER A 157 1.02 13.87 8.33
N VAL A 158 0.96 14.21 9.62
CA VAL A 158 1.74 13.60 10.71
C VAL A 158 0.91 12.59 11.52
N ALA A 159 -0.40 12.48 11.24
CA ALA A 159 -1.34 11.73 12.08
C ALA A 159 -1.18 10.18 12.01
N GLY A 160 -0.20 9.67 11.24
CA GLY A 160 0.10 8.25 11.15
C GLY A 160 1.59 7.90 11.24
N GLU A 161 2.44 8.78 11.78
CA GLU A 161 3.77 8.40 12.30
C GLU A 161 3.62 8.23 13.81
N GLU A 162 3.88 7.02 14.34
CA GLU A 162 3.90 6.73 15.80
C GLU A 162 4.86 7.63 16.60
N ASP A 163 5.67 8.47 15.93
CA ASP A 163 6.60 9.44 16.50
C ASP A 163 6.07 10.90 16.56
N ALA A 164 4.80 11.14 16.21
CA ALA A 164 4.25 12.50 16.16
C ALA A 164 4.24 13.22 17.52
N GLU A 165 4.03 12.50 18.62
CA GLU A 165 4.12 13.07 19.97
C GLU A 165 5.57 13.38 20.37
N GLU A 166 6.53 12.53 19.99
CA GLU A 166 7.94 12.73 20.35
C GLU A 166 8.54 13.94 19.61
N LYS A 167 8.24 14.09 18.31
CA LYS A 167 8.64 15.28 17.53
C LYS A 167 8.01 16.57 18.04
N ARG A 168 6.74 16.55 18.48
CA ARG A 168 6.08 17.73 19.09
C ARG A 168 6.80 18.16 20.37
N ARG A 169 7.21 17.20 21.21
CA ARG A 169 7.91 17.49 22.46
C ARG A 169 9.28 18.14 22.23
N ILE A 170 10.03 17.68 21.22
CA ILE A 170 11.33 18.26 20.85
C ILE A 170 11.18 19.70 20.32
N LEU A 171 10.16 19.95 19.50
CA LEU A 171 9.86 21.29 18.96
C LEU A 171 9.45 22.31 20.02
N GLU A 172 8.70 21.87 21.04
CA GLU A 172 8.27 22.75 22.14
C GLU A 172 9.46 23.15 23.05
N ILE A 173 10.38 22.22 23.31
CA ILE A 173 11.59 22.48 24.09
C ILE A 173 12.51 23.47 23.33
N GLY A 174 12.64 23.34 22.01
CA GLY A 174 13.46 24.26 21.21
C GLY A 174 12.99 25.73 21.23
N LYS A 175 11.67 25.95 21.36
CA LYS A 175 11.10 27.31 21.46
C LYS A 175 11.31 27.97 22.82
N GLN A 176 11.42 27.20 23.91
CA GLN A 176 11.69 27.77 25.24
C GLN A 176 13.16 28.12 25.48
N VAL A 177 14.10 27.50 24.76
CA VAL A 177 15.54 27.74 24.94
C VAL A 177 16.04 28.91 24.08
N SER A 178 15.24 29.36 23.11
CA SER A 178 15.58 30.44 22.17
C SER A 178 15.02 31.82 22.55
N GLY A 179 14.43 31.94 23.75
CA GLY A 179 13.86 33.18 24.30
C GLY A 179 14.76 33.83 25.34
#